data_AF-A0A7J6PLP7-F1
#
_entry.id   AF-A0A7J6PLP7-F1
#
_cell.length_a   1.000
_cell.length_b   1.000
_cell.length_c   1.000
_cell.angle_alpha   90.00
_cell.angle_beta   90.00
_cell.angle_gamma   90.00
#
_symmetry.space_group_name_H-M   'P 1'
#
loop_
_entity.id
_entity.type
_entity.pdbx_description
1 polymer ?
#
loop_
_entity_poly.entity_id
_entity_poly.type
_entity_poly.pdbx_seq_one_letter_code
_entity_poly.pdbx_strand_id
1 'polypeptide(L)'
;RGKKAGRPLLTHFLAIRVTNPKVLDYCGRVQDCVTEDAHEIMKEACVKREKVHLSMAVMRLESEERKQDAINAIKIATKELLVERQGGGIKLQPTELGSFPGVLHLKMDEDTSAVLRRYYELLSTELKGRNIQMAKEKSSEFKPHATIIKAAQGMRRVK
;
A
#
# COMPACT_ATOMS: atom_id res chain seq x y z
N ARG A 1 34.39 9.92 -8.38
CA ARG A 1 33.22 9.01 -8.51
C ARG A 1 32.46 9.01 -7.19
N GLY A 2 31.37 9.78 -7.08
CA GLY A 2 30.58 9.83 -5.84
C GLY A 2 29.97 8.47 -5.54
N LYS A 3 30.13 7.97 -4.30
CA LYS A 3 29.37 6.83 -3.80
C LYS A 3 27.89 7.18 -3.94
N LYS A 4 27.15 6.49 -4.83
CA LYS A 4 25.68 6.50 -4.77
C LYS A 4 25.33 6.06 -3.35
N ALA A 5 24.81 6.98 -2.54
CA ALA A 5 24.23 6.62 -1.25
C ALA A 5 23.24 5.48 -1.53
N GLY A 6 23.48 4.31 -0.91
CA GLY A 6 22.59 3.17 -1.06
C GLY A 6 21.16 3.61 -0.73
N ARG A 7 20.17 3.14 -1.49
CA ARG A 7 18.77 3.45 -1.19
C ARG A 7 18.53 3.12 0.29
N PRO A 8 17.92 4.03 1.07
CA PRO A 8 17.66 3.78 2.48
C PRO A 8 16.87 2.46 2.61
N LEU A 9 17.34 1.58 3.50
CA LEU A 9 16.73 0.26 3.68
C LEU A 9 15.35 0.44 4.32
N LEU A 10 14.30 0.31 3.51
CA LEU A 10 12.93 0.35 3.99
C LEU A 10 12.56 -1.02 4.56
N THR A 11 12.28 -1.08 5.85
CA THR A 11 12.08 -2.34 6.58
C THR A 11 10.62 -2.62 6.91
N HIS A 12 9.78 -1.59 6.98
CA HIS A 12 8.39 -1.70 7.41
C HIS A 12 7.47 -0.92 6.48
N PHE A 13 6.19 -1.29 6.49
CA PHE A 13 5.15 -0.53 5.82
C PHE A 13 3.85 -0.59 6.61
N LEU A 14 3.07 0.48 6.54
CA LEU A 14 1.70 0.54 7.01
C LEU A 14 0.79 0.02 5.90
N ALA A 15 -0.08 -0.93 6.23
CA ALA A 15 -1.00 -1.55 5.30
C ALA A 15 -2.45 -1.42 5.79
N ILE A 16 -3.35 -1.03 4.89
CA ILE A 16 -4.79 -1.23 5.08
C ILE A 16 -5.17 -2.53 4.38
N ARG A 17 -5.45 -3.57 5.17
CA ARG A 17 -5.83 -4.88 4.63
C ARG A 17 -7.22 -4.82 4.02
N VAL A 18 -7.38 -5.45 2.85
CA VAL A 18 -8.70 -5.67 2.26
C VAL A 18 -9.31 -6.89 2.94
N THR A 19 -10.43 -6.70 3.64
CA THR A 19 -11.11 -7.76 4.39
C THR A 19 -12.48 -8.13 3.83
N ASN A 20 -13.03 -7.32 2.93
CA ASN A 20 -14.34 -7.60 2.33
C ASN A 20 -14.25 -8.83 1.42
N PRO A 21 -14.95 -9.94 1.72
CA PRO A 21 -14.83 -11.18 0.97
C PRO A 21 -15.24 -11.02 -0.50
N LYS A 22 -16.23 -10.17 -0.81
CA LYS A 22 -16.67 -9.94 -2.19
C LYS A 22 -15.58 -9.29 -3.04
N VAL A 23 -14.83 -8.35 -2.47
CA VAL A 23 -13.69 -7.72 -3.15
C VAL A 23 -12.58 -8.74 -3.36
N LEU A 24 -12.31 -9.57 -2.34
CA LEU A 24 -11.29 -10.62 -2.43
C LEU A 24 -11.65 -11.72 -3.45
N ASP A 25 -12.92 -12.11 -3.53
CA ASP A 25 -13.42 -13.04 -4.56
C ASP A 25 -13.27 -12.46 -5.96
N TYR A 26 -13.59 -11.17 -6.12
CA TYR A 26 -13.38 -10.46 -7.40
C TYR A 26 -11.90 -10.45 -7.80
N CYS A 27 -10.98 -10.18 -6.86
CA CYS A 27 -9.55 -10.27 -7.13
C CYS A 27 -9.14 -11.67 -7.61
N GLY A 28 -9.64 -12.72 -6.97
CA GLY A 28 -9.38 -14.11 -7.37
C GLY A 28 -9.84 -14.40 -8.79
N ARG A 29 -11.08 -14.01 -9.13
CA ARG A 29 -11.61 -14.19 -10.49
C ARG A 29 -10.79 -13.46 -11.57
N VAL A 30 -10.30 -12.26 -11.26
CA VAL A 30 -9.40 -11.53 -12.17
C VAL A 30 -8.06 -12.26 -12.31
N GLN A 31 -7.50 -12.78 -11.22
CA GLN A 31 -6.27 -13.57 -11.25
C GLN A 31 -6.44 -14.85 -12.09
N ASP A 32 -7.53 -15.58 -11.88
CA ASP A 32 -7.85 -16.80 -12.65
C ASP A 32 -7.94 -16.48 -14.14
N CYS A 33 -8.70 -15.45 -14.52
CA CYS A 33 -8.85 -15.02 -15.91
C CYS A 33 -7.51 -14.63 -16.58
N VAL A 34 -6.61 -13.96 -15.84
CA VAL A 34 -5.28 -13.58 -16.37
C VAL A 34 -4.33 -14.77 -16.45
N THR A 35 -4.53 -15.81 -15.64
CA THR A 35 -3.58 -16.92 -15.49
C THR A 35 -4.05 -18.26 -16.04
N GLU A 36 -5.27 -18.34 -16.56
CA GLU A 36 -5.90 -19.55 -17.09
C GLU A 36 -4.99 -20.29 -18.08
N ASP A 37 -4.51 -19.58 -19.11
CA ASP A 37 -3.60 -20.10 -20.13
C ASP A 37 -2.14 -19.65 -19.94
N ALA A 38 -1.83 -19.04 -18.79
CA ALA A 38 -0.50 -18.51 -18.55
C ALA A 38 0.47 -19.60 -18.06
N HIS A 39 1.75 -19.41 -18.36
CA HIS A 39 2.82 -20.24 -17.81
C HIS A 39 2.79 -20.21 -16.26
N GLU A 40 3.17 -21.31 -15.62
CA GLU A 40 3.07 -21.50 -14.15
C GLU A 40 3.71 -20.36 -13.33
N ILE A 41 4.79 -19.77 -13.83
CA ILE A 41 5.48 -18.59 -13.27
C ILE A 41 4.51 -17.41 -13.05
N MET A 42 3.52 -17.23 -13.93
CA MET A 42 2.52 -16.17 -13.81
C MET A 42 1.48 -16.47 -12.72
N LYS A 43 1.20 -17.75 -12.43
CA LYS A 43 0.37 -18.11 -11.28
C LYS A 43 1.07 -17.74 -9.97
N GLU A 44 2.39 -17.90 -9.91
CA GLU A 44 3.20 -17.44 -8.77
C GLU A 44 3.30 -15.91 -8.64
N ALA A 45 2.94 -15.16 -9.68
CA ALA A 45 2.88 -13.70 -9.65
C ALA A 45 1.60 -13.17 -8.97
N CYS A 46 0.61 -14.03 -8.68
CA CYS A 46 -0.62 -13.63 -8.02
C CYS A 46 -0.41 -13.35 -6.54
N VAL A 47 -0.90 -12.19 -6.07
CA VAL A 47 -0.91 -11.86 -4.64
C VAL A 47 -1.96 -12.74 -3.97
N LYS A 48 -1.52 -13.51 -2.96
CA LYS A 48 -2.43 -14.34 -2.16
C LYS A 48 -3.54 -13.49 -1.54
N ARG A 49 -4.75 -14.05 -1.47
CA ARG A 49 -5.96 -13.39 -0.97
C ARG A 49 -5.75 -12.67 0.37
N GLU A 50 -5.12 -13.32 1.32
CA GLU A 50 -4.85 -12.80 2.67
C GLU A 50 -3.82 -11.67 2.72
N LYS A 51 -3.08 -11.47 1.61
CA LYS A 51 -2.05 -10.45 1.46
C LYS A 51 -2.51 -9.26 0.63
N VAL A 52 -3.75 -9.21 0.16
CA VAL A 52 -4.26 -8.04 -0.57
C VAL A 52 -4.40 -6.85 0.39
N HIS A 53 -3.71 -5.75 0.09
CA HIS A 53 -3.68 -4.55 0.92
C HIS A 53 -3.37 -3.30 0.11
N LEU A 54 -3.70 -2.14 0.69
CA LEU A 54 -3.17 -0.84 0.27
C LEU A 54 -1.95 -0.51 1.12
N SER A 55 -0.80 -0.26 0.51
CA SER A 55 0.39 0.23 1.22
C SER A 55 0.24 1.74 1.43
N MET A 56 0.00 2.18 2.67
CA MET A 56 -0.14 3.60 3.00
C MET A 56 1.20 4.29 3.12
N ALA A 57 2.14 3.70 3.86
CA ALA A 57 3.44 4.29 4.13
C ALA A 57 4.51 3.20 4.10
N VAL A 58 5.69 3.51 3.58
CA VAL A 58 6.85 2.62 3.64
C VAL A 58 7.96 3.37 4.33
N MET A 59 8.57 2.78 5.35
CA MET A 59 9.49 3.46 6.27
C MET A 59 10.56 2.52 6.81
N ARG A 60 11.59 3.10 7.42
CA ARG A 60 12.63 2.36 8.14
C ARG A 60 12.42 2.51 9.64
N LEU A 61 12.22 1.38 10.32
CA LEU A 61 12.09 1.30 11.78
C LEU A 61 13.13 0.30 12.28
N GLU A 62 14.11 0.77 13.06
CA GLU A 62 15.31 0.00 13.45
C GLU A 62 15.27 -0.46 14.91
N SER A 63 14.41 0.14 15.73
CA SER A 63 14.27 -0.17 17.14
C SER A 63 12.79 -0.28 17.53
N GLU A 64 12.52 -0.92 18.67
CA GLU A 64 11.17 -0.97 19.25
C GLU A 64 10.65 0.43 19.59
N GLU A 65 11.51 1.33 20.04
CA GLU A 65 11.17 2.73 20.26
C GLU A 65 10.66 3.40 18.97
N ARG A 66 11.37 3.22 17.84
CA ARG A 66 10.93 3.74 16.54
C ARG A 66 9.61 3.13 16.08
N LYS A 67 9.37 1.84 16.37
CA LYS A 67 8.09 1.20 16.09
C LYS A 67 6.97 1.80 16.93
N GLN A 68 7.22 2.04 18.21
CA GLN A 68 6.26 2.66 19.11
C GLN A 68 5.93 4.10 18.69
N ASP A 69 6.93 4.87 18.27
CA ASP A 69 6.72 6.20 17.70
C ASP A 69 5.87 6.18 16.44
N ALA A 70 6.13 5.24 15.52
CA ALA A 70 5.31 5.07 14.33
C ALA A 70 3.85 4.71 14.69
N ILE A 71 3.64 3.81 15.66
CA ILE A 71 2.31 3.47 16.18
C ILE A 71 1.60 4.70 16.74
N ASN A 72 2.32 5.54 17.51
CA ASN A 72 1.76 6.76 18.08
C ASN A 72 1.39 7.78 16.99
N ALA A 73 2.25 7.98 15.98
CA ALA A 73 1.95 8.81 14.82
C ALA A 73 0.70 8.33 14.07
N ILE A 74 0.58 7.02 13.84
CA ILE A 74 -0.60 6.42 13.20
C ILE A 74 -1.87 6.71 14.00
N LYS A 75 -1.83 6.56 15.33
CA LYS A 75 -2.99 6.83 16.21
C LYS A 75 -3.43 8.30 16.13
N ILE A 76 -2.48 9.23 16.18
CA ILE A 76 -2.75 10.68 16.12
C ILE A 76 -3.34 11.05 14.76
N ALA A 77 -2.67 10.68 13.67
CA ALA A 77 -3.15 10.96 12.31
C ALA A 77 -4.53 10.33 12.03
N THR A 78 -4.79 9.13 12.54
CA THR A 78 -6.11 8.49 12.42
C THR A 78 -7.18 9.27 13.17
N LYS A 79 -6.88 9.70 14.41
CA LYS A 79 -7.81 10.48 15.22
C LYS A 79 -8.15 11.80 14.54
N GLU A 80 -7.15 12.51 14.02
CA GLU A 80 -7.34 13.78 13.32
C GLU A 80 -8.21 13.61 12.07
N LEU A 81 -7.92 12.60 11.25
CA LEU A 81 -8.74 12.28 10.07
C LEU A 81 -10.20 11.97 10.44
N LEU A 82 -10.42 11.21 11.52
CA LEU A 82 -11.76 10.91 11.98
C LEU A 82 -12.49 12.17 12.49
N VAL A 83 -11.79 13.10 13.14
CA VAL A 83 -12.37 14.40 13.54
C VAL A 83 -12.76 15.23 12.31
N GLU A 84 -11.88 15.33 11.30
CA GLU A 84 -12.20 16.01 10.03
C GLU A 84 -13.44 15.43 9.35
N ARG A 85 -13.65 14.12 9.50
CA ARG A 85 -14.79 13.38 8.94
C ARG A 85 -15.96 13.24 9.89
N GLN A 86 -15.97 13.94 11.02
CA GLN A 86 -17.05 13.92 12.03
C GLN A 86 -17.37 12.49 12.52
N GLY A 87 -16.33 11.66 12.69
CA GLY A 87 -16.44 10.25 13.09
C GLY A 87 -16.85 9.29 11.97
N GLY A 88 -17.09 9.78 10.76
CA GLY A 88 -17.46 8.97 9.61
C GLY A 88 -16.32 8.06 9.16
N GLY A 89 -16.62 6.76 9.01
CA GLY A 89 -15.70 5.79 8.43
C GLY A 89 -15.30 6.12 6.98
N ILE A 90 -14.28 5.41 6.49
CA ILE A 90 -13.82 5.51 5.11
C ILE A 90 -14.32 4.29 4.35
N LYS A 91 -15.23 4.49 3.40
CA LYS A 91 -15.65 3.43 2.50
C LYS A 91 -14.61 3.32 1.37
N LEU A 92 -13.78 2.27 1.42
CA LEU A 92 -12.84 1.99 0.33
C LEU A 92 -13.61 1.41 -0.86
N GLN A 93 -13.62 2.14 -1.97
CA GLN A 93 -14.32 1.74 -3.19
C GLN A 93 -13.33 1.59 -4.35
N PRO A 94 -12.88 0.35 -4.62
CA PRO A 94 -12.17 0.07 -5.85
C PRO A 94 -13.17 0.07 -7.01
N THR A 95 -12.87 0.83 -8.06
CA THR A 95 -13.78 1.03 -9.21
C THR A 95 -13.29 0.36 -10.48
N GLU A 96 -11.97 0.28 -10.66
CA GLU A 96 -11.37 -0.20 -11.90
C GLU A 96 -10.04 -0.94 -11.65
N LEU A 97 -9.62 -1.69 -12.66
CA LEU A 97 -8.27 -2.23 -12.72
C LEU A 97 -7.33 -1.15 -13.26
N GLY A 98 -6.15 -1.03 -12.65
CA GLY A 98 -5.05 -0.23 -13.15
C GLY A 98 -3.78 -1.08 -13.26
N SER A 99 -2.80 -0.55 -13.98
CA SER A 99 -1.51 -1.22 -14.11
C SER A 99 -0.33 -0.25 -13.98
N PHE A 100 0.75 -0.79 -13.42
CA PHE A 100 2.11 -0.27 -13.58
C PHE A 100 2.93 -1.35 -14.31
N PRO A 101 4.13 -1.04 -14.85
CA PRO A 101 4.97 -2.06 -15.45
C PRO A 101 5.17 -3.28 -14.53
N GLY A 102 4.64 -4.44 -14.96
CA GLY A 102 4.69 -5.70 -14.22
C GLY A 102 3.79 -5.78 -12.96
N VAL A 103 2.82 -4.88 -12.78
CA VAL A 103 1.88 -4.87 -11.65
C VAL A 103 0.46 -4.63 -12.13
N LEU A 104 -0.47 -5.50 -11.76
CA LEU A 104 -1.92 -5.29 -11.88
C LEU A 104 -2.49 -4.99 -10.50
N HIS A 105 -3.35 -3.98 -10.40
CA HIS A 105 -3.89 -3.53 -9.12
C HIS A 105 -5.33 -3.03 -9.24
N LEU A 106 -6.05 -3.05 -8.13
CA LEU A 106 -7.30 -2.30 -7.99
C LEU A 106 -6.97 -0.82 -7.80
N LYS A 107 -7.69 0.05 -8.51
CA LYS A 107 -7.65 1.51 -8.34
C LYS A 107 -8.86 1.98 -7.56
N MET A 108 -8.63 2.91 -6.63
CA MET A 108 -9.68 3.55 -5.84
C MET A 108 -10.34 4.68 -6.65
N ASP A 109 -11.61 4.97 -6.40
CA ASP A 109 -12.24 6.18 -6.93
C ASP A 109 -11.54 7.46 -6.44
N GLU A 110 -11.84 8.59 -7.08
CA GLU A 110 -11.17 9.86 -6.79
C GLU A 110 -11.48 10.36 -5.36
N ASP A 111 -12.72 10.17 -4.89
CA ASP A 111 -13.14 10.57 -3.55
C ASP A 111 -12.37 9.79 -2.47
N THR A 112 -12.34 8.46 -2.59
CA THR A 112 -11.54 7.58 -1.73
C THR A 112 -10.06 7.95 -1.82
N SER A 113 -9.56 8.22 -3.03
CA SER A 113 -8.16 8.60 -3.24
C SER A 113 -7.81 9.94 -2.59
N ALA A 114 -8.70 10.92 -2.61
CA ALA A 114 -8.54 12.19 -1.93
C ALA A 114 -8.47 12.01 -0.41
N VAL A 115 -9.36 11.21 0.17
CA VAL A 115 -9.34 10.90 1.61
C VAL A 115 -8.08 10.16 2.01
N LEU A 116 -7.63 9.18 1.22
CA LEU A 116 -6.41 8.44 1.49
C LEU A 116 -5.15 9.31 1.34
N ARG A 117 -5.13 10.26 0.40
CA ARG A 117 -4.06 11.26 0.29
C ARG A 117 -4.06 12.21 1.48
N ARG A 118 -5.22 12.66 1.94
CA ARG A 118 -5.32 13.45 3.17
C ARG A 118 -4.78 12.68 4.38
N TYR A 119 -5.16 11.41 4.52
CA TYR A 119 -4.61 10.58 5.59
C TYR A 119 -3.09 10.42 5.49
N TYR A 120 -2.57 10.23 4.28
CA TYR A 120 -1.14 10.17 4.02
C TYR A 120 -0.41 11.46 4.46
N GLU A 121 -1.00 12.63 4.22
CA GLU A 121 -0.43 13.93 4.64
C GLU A 121 -0.33 14.08 6.15
N LEU A 122 -1.41 13.73 6.86
CA LEU A 122 -1.45 13.74 8.32
C LEU A 122 -0.39 12.79 8.88
N LEU A 123 -0.33 11.56 8.34
CA LEU A 123 0.65 10.57 8.73
C LEU A 123 2.09 11.01 8.45
N SER A 124 2.34 11.64 7.29
CA SER A 124 3.65 12.16 6.91
C SER A 124 4.11 13.25 7.87
N THR A 125 3.22 14.17 8.24
CA THR A 125 3.49 15.23 9.22
C THR A 125 3.88 14.66 10.58
N GLU A 126 3.08 13.73 11.11
CA GLU A 126 3.33 13.09 12.40
C GLU A 126 4.63 12.27 12.43
N LEU A 127 4.89 11.49 11.37
CA LEU A 127 6.12 10.70 11.28
C LEU A 127 7.36 11.59 11.14
N LYS A 128 7.28 12.67 10.36
CA LYS A 128 8.37 13.64 10.19
C LYS A 128 8.68 14.35 11.51
N GLY A 129 7.67 14.74 12.28
CA GLY A 129 7.84 15.32 13.62
C GLY A 129 8.59 14.40 14.60
N ARG A 130 8.59 13.09 14.34
CA ARG A 130 9.30 12.06 15.12
C ARG A 130 10.62 11.63 14.48
N ASN A 131 11.09 12.30 13.43
CA ASN A 131 12.28 11.91 12.67
C ASN A 131 12.18 10.50 12.04
N ILE A 132 10.98 10.09 11.60
CA ILE A 132 10.76 8.86 10.84
C ILE A 132 10.52 9.23 9.37
N GLN A 133 11.44 8.82 8.49
CA GLN A 133 11.35 9.11 7.06
C GLN A 133 10.52 8.06 6.31
N MET A 134 9.62 8.54 5.46
CA MET A 134 8.85 7.73 4.52
C MET A 134 9.54 7.67 3.15
N ALA A 135 9.35 6.57 2.44
CA ALA A 135 9.92 6.35 1.10
C ALA A 135 9.49 7.38 0.07
N LYS A 136 8.26 7.89 0.20
CA LYS A 136 7.71 8.99 -0.57
C LYS A 136 7.40 10.11 0.41
N GLU A 137 7.86 11.32 0.14
CA GLU A 137 7.70 12.43 1.08
C GLU A 137 6.44 13.24 0.78
N LYS A 138 6.03 13.30 -0.50
CA LYS A 138 4.88 14.10 -0.96
C LYS A 138 3.64 13.24 -1.15
N SER A 139 2.49 13.73 -0.70
CA SER A 139 1.19 13.08 -0.90
C SER A 139 0.78 13.02 -2.36
N SER A 140 1.23 13.95 -3.20
CA SER A 140 1.00 13.92 -4.66
C SER A 140 1.68 12.74 -5.36
N GLU A 141 2.70 12.13 -4.75
CA GLU A 141 3.35 10.91 -5.25
C GLU A 141 2.67 9.62 -4.74
N PHE A 142 1.79 9.75 -3.74
CA PHE A 142 1.02 8.65 -3.19
C PHE A 142 -0.18 8.36 -4.09
N LYS A 143 -0.16 7.17 -4.70
CA LYS A 143 -1.24 6.63 -5.54
C LYS A 143 -1.83 5.43 -4.81
N PRO A 144 -2.97 5.56 -4.11
CA PRO A 144 -3.55 4.44 -3.38
C PRO A 144 -4.02 3.35 -4.35
N HIS A 145 -3.55 2.13 -4.13
CA HIS A 145 -3.92 0.97 -4.93
C HIS A 145 -3.77 -0.31 -4.10
N ALA A 146 -4.50 -1.36 -4.48
CA ALA A 146 -4.33 -2.70 -3.92
C ALA A 146 -3.79 -3.64 -5.00
N THR A 147 -2.55 -4.10 -4.84
CA THR A 147 -1.91 -4.98 -5.84
C THR A 147 -2.55 -6.37 -5.82
N ILE A 148 -2.85 -6.91 -7.00
CA ILE A 148 -3.39 -8.27 -7.18
C ILE A 148 -2.44 -9.17 -7.98
N ILE A 149 -1.62 -8.64 -8.88
CA ILE A 149 -0.58 -9.42 -9.58
C ILE A 149 0.72 -8.60 -9.61
N LYS A 150 1.86 -9.25 -9.38
CA LYS A 150 3.21 -8.66 -9.46
C LYS A 150 4.18 -9.61 -10.16
N ALA A 151 4.42 -9.39 -11.46
CA ALA A 151 5.24 -10.25 -12.31
C ALA A 151 6.67 -10.47 -11.78
N ALA A 152 7.25 -9.46 -11.13
CA ALA A 152 8.56 -9.58 -10.48
C ALA A 152 8.62 -10.65 -9.37
N GLN A 153 7.49 -11.04 -8.78
CA GLN A 153 7.44 -12.15 -7.81
C GLN A 153 7.60 -13.50 -8.50
N GLY A 154 6.93 -13.72 -9.63
CA GLY A 154 7.11 -14.94 -10.43
C GLY A 154 8.54 -15.05 -10.97
N MET A 155 9.08 -13.97 -11.55
CA MET A 155 10.45 -14.00 -12.12
C MET A 155 11.56 -14.23 -11.09
N ARG A 156 11.34 -13.90 -9.81
CA ARG A 156 12.34 -14.14 -8.75
C ARG A 156 12.56 -15.61 -8.41
N ARG A 157 11.61 -16.47 -8.79
CA ARG A 157 11.63 -17.92 -8.55
C ARG A 157 12.17 -18.71 -9.74
N VAL A 158 12.38 -18.04 -10.86
CA VAL A 158 13.15 -18.53 -12.00
C VAL A 158 14.61 -18.17 -11.75
N LYS A 159 15.29 -18.96 -10.92
CA LYS A 159 16.74 -18.93 -10.74
C LYS A 159 17.29 -20.32 -10.89
#